data_AF-W0HYV6-F1
#
_entry.id   AF-W0HYV6-F1
#
_cell.length_a   1.000
_cell.length_b   1.000
_cell.length_c   1.000
_cell.angle_alpha   90.00
_cell.angle_beta   90.00
_cell.angle_gamma   90.00
#
_symmetry.space_group_name_H-M   'P 1'
#
loop_
_entity.id
_entity.type
_entity.pdbx_description
1 polymer ?
#
loop_
_entity_poly.entity_id
_entity_poly.type
_entity_poly.pdbx_seq_one_letter_code
_entity_poly.pdbx_strand_id
1 'polypeptide(L)'
;MTGAGRGRALGRLRVWLTVLGLQLGGMAQAGNAVLIWPVDPVINAAQKAGKLWVENRGASTTLIQVRVFGWQQRNGSDSYQAQQRVIASPPMLRLEPGQKQMVRLLKHQPPRAGEEQAFRILLDEIPTPHLDPADKNHSVNFQMRYSLPLFVYGERAAADAGDPLLSWRVVEEGGQTFLEVSNQGPVHARLSQAHLDRQRLSDGLFGYVLAHASYRWPLKGNVGRGQQLEFRLDNRDRPWRSGQQQAR
;
A
#
# COMPACT_ATOMS: atom_id res chain seq x y z
N MET A 1 48.75 -58.27 -56.19
CA MET A 1 48.37 -59.46 -55.40
C MET A 1 48.88 -59.27 -53.98
N THR A 2 48.02 -59.47 -52.97
CA THR A 2 48.30 -59.94 -51.58
C THR A 2 49.42 -59.27 -50.79
N GLY A 3 49.29 -58.76 -49.57
CA GLY A 3 48.31 -58.87 -48.49
C GLY A 3 48.99 -58.41 -47.18
N ALA A 4 48.18 -58.00 -46.19
CA ALA A 4 48.40 -57.75 -44.74
C ALA A 4 49.79 -58.05 -44.11
N GLY A 5 50.32 -57.36 -43.10
CA GLY A 5 49.79 -56.40 -42.13
C GLY A 5 50.62 -56.46 -40.81
N ARG A 6 50.43 -55.46 -39.92
CA ARG A 6 50.95 -55.29 -38.52
C ARG A 6 52.42 -54.82 -38.41
N GLY A 7 52.80 -53.84 -37.59
CA GLY A 7 52.10 -52.93 -36.68
C GLY A 7 53.09 -52.18 -35.78
N ARG A 8 52.58 -51.16 -35.05
CA ARG A 8 53.15 -50.48 -33.85
C ARG A 8 54.35 -49.54 -34.10
N ALA A 9 54.57 -48.42 -33.42
CA ALA A 9 53.83 -47.64 -32.43
C ALA A 9 54.61 -46.32 -32.17
N LEU A 10 53.91 -45.22 -31.98
CA LEU A 10 54.25 -44.05 -31.14
C LEU A 10 52.97 -43.20 -31.14
N GLY A 11 52.35 -42.73 -30.07
CA GLY A 11 52.77 -42.65 -28.68
C GLY A 11 51.99 -41.48 -28.06
N ARG A 12 50.77 -41.77 -27.59
CA ARG A 12 49.95 -41.10 -26.55
C ARG A 12 50.39 -39.70 -26.06
N LEU A 13 49.46 -38.74 -26.05
CA LEU A 13 48.89 -38.23 -24.78
C LEU A 13 47.52 -37.54 -24.98
N ARG A 14 46.50 -38.10 -24.33
CA ARG A 14 45.20 -37.50 -24.03
C ARG A 14 45.38 -36.61 -22.80
N VAL A 15 44.76 -35.43 -22.74
CA VAL A 15 44.02 -34.98 -21.52
C VAL A 15 42.90 -34.02 -21.97
N TRP A 16 41.68 -34.37 -21.58
CA TRP A 16 40.48 -33.55 -21.63
C TRP A 16 40.61 -32.38 -20.65
N LEU A 17 40.36 -31.13 -21.08
CA LEU A 17 40.21 -29.99 -20.18
C LEU A 17 38.83 -29.36 -20.36
N THR A 18 37.90 -30.00 -19.66
CA THR A 18 36.83 -29.44 -18.83
C THR A 18 36.39 -27.99 -19.13
N VAL A 19 35.22 -27.86 -19.74
CA VAL A 19 34.34 -26.68 -19.60
C VAL A 19 33.74 -26.74 -18.19
N LEU A 20 34.26 -25.93 -17.27
CA LEU A 20 33.71 -25.68 -15.93
C LEU A 20 34.19 -24.26 -15.58
N GLY A 21 33.40 -23.22 -15.72
CA GLY A 21 32.20 -22.97 -14.92
C GLY A 21 32.51 -21.78 -14.02
N LEU A 22 31.80 -20.67 -14.22
CA LEU A 22 31.16 -19.87 -13.17
C LEU A 22 30.47 -18.70 -13.89
N GLN A 23 29.19 -18.89 -14.22
CA GLN A 23 28.31 -17.74 -14.33
C GLN A 23 28.16 -17.19 -12.93
N LEU A 24 28.99 -16.20 -12.60
CA LEU A 24 28.71 -15.27 -11.50
C LEU A 24 27.53 -14.42 -11.96
N GLY A 25 26.33 -14.99 -11.90
CA GLY A 25 25.11 -14.19 -11.86
C GLY A 25 25.23 -13.32 -10.63
N GLY A 26 25.48 -12.03 -10.85
CA GLY A 26 25.47 -11.05 -9.77
C GLY A 26 24.14 -11.22 -9.04
N MET A 27 24.19 -11.67 -7.79
CA MET A 27 23.04 -11.54 -6.91
C MET A 27 22.80 -10.04 -6.81
N ALA A 28 21.82 -9.54 -7.55
CA ALA A 28 21.26 -8.22 -7.29
C ALA A 28 20.82 -8.27 -5.83
N GLN A 29 21.61 -7.64 -4.96
CA GLN A 29 21.25 -7.47 -3.57
C GLN A 29 19.99 -6.62 -3.59
N ALA A 30 18.85 -7.28 -3.39
CA ALA A 30 17.58 -6.59 -3.30
C ALA A 30 17.69 -5.54 -2.19
N GLY A 31 17.28 -4.31 -2.49
CA GLY A 31 17.27 -3.21 -1.53
C GLY A 31 16.41 -3.53 -0.30
N ASN A 32 16.45 -2.63 0.68
CA ASN A 32 15.66 -2.73 1.92
C ASN A 32 14.22 -3.18 1.61
N ALA A 33 13.83 -4.33 2.14
CA ALA A 33 12.52 -4.91 1.92
C ALA A 33 11.80 -4.97 3.27
N VAL A 34 10.82 -4.09 3.49
CA VAL A 34 10.03 -4.10 4.71
C VAL A 34 8.68 -4.76 4.45
N LEU A 35 8.37 -5.83 5.18
CA LEU A 35 7.06 -6.44 5.20
C LEU A 35 6.22 -5.81 6.31
N ILE A 36 5.00 -5.40 5.97
CA ILE A 36 4.05 -4.82 6.92
C ILE A 36 2.73 -5.60 6.88
N TRP A 37 2.22 -5.98 8.05
CA TRP A 37 0.96 -6.72 8.15
C TRP A 37 0.18 -6.37 9.43
N PRO A 38 -1.16 -6.22 9.37
CA PRO A 38 -1.99 -6.17 8.16
C PRO A 38 -1.86 -4.83 7.42
N VAL A 39 -2.26 -4.79 6.15
CA VAL A 39 -2.24 -3.56 5.32
C VAL A 39 -3.49 -2.68 5.52
N ASP A 40 -4.56 -3.24 6.08
CA ASP A 40 -5.80 -2.54 6.45
C ASP A 40 -6.16 -2.81 7.92
N PRO A 41 -5.37 -2.28 8.87
CA PRO A 41 -5.66 -2.45 10.28
C PRO A 41 -6.96 -1.74 10.68
N VAL A 42 -7.73 -2.41 11.53
CA VAL A 42 -8.92 -1.84 12.19
C VAL A 42 -8.83 -2.02 13.71
N ILE A 43 -9.45 -1.11 14.45
CA ILE A 43 -9.62 -1.22 15.91
C ILE A 43 -11.11 -1.12 16.23
N ASN A 44 -11.71 -2.26 16.57
CA ASN A 44 -13.12 -2.35 16.94
C ASN A 44 -13.40 -1.68 18.30
N ALA A 45 -14.68 -1.44 18.59
CA ALA A 45 -15.14 -0.79 19.83
C ALA A 45 -14.57 -1.45 21.10
N ALA A 46 -14.66 -2.78 21.19
CA ALA A 46 -14.18 -3.55 22.35
C ALA A 46 -12.64 -3.61 22.49
N GLN A 47 -11.89 -3.31 21.41
CA GLN A 47 -10.44 -3.42 21.41
C GLN A 47 -9.81 -2.13 21.95
N LYS A 48 -8.90 -2.27 22.92
CA LYS A 48 -8.07 -1.15 23.41
C LYS A 48 -6.90 -0.83 22.49
N ALA A 49 -6.50 -1.75 21.62
CA ALA A 49 -5.38 -1.56 20.71
C ALA A 49 -5.46 -2.47 19.48
N GLY A 50 -4.94 -1.97 18.36
CA GLY A 50 -4.59 -2.75 17.18
C GLY A 50 -3.14 -3.25 17.25
N LYS A 51 -2.80 -4.19 16.37
CA LYS A 51 -1.44 -4.73 16.21
C LYS A 51 -1.00 -4.53 14.76
N LEU A 52 0.20 -4.00 14.58
CA LEU A 52 0.87 -3.88 13.30
C LEU A 52 2.23 -4.55 13.39
N TRP A 53 2.49 -5.51 12.54
CA TRP A 53 3.77 -6.19 12.45
C TRP A 53 4.61 -5.57 11.35
N VAL A 54 5.88 -5.33 11.65
CA VAL A 54 6.88 -4.79 10.73
C VAL A 54 8.09 -5.71 10.77
N GLU A 55 8.50 -6.22 9.61
CA GLU A 55 9.58 -7.19 9.48
C GLU A 55 10.56 -6.70 8.42
N ASN A 56 11.85 -6.68 8.77
CA ASN A 56 12.90 -6.38 7.82
C ASN A 56 13.30 -7.66 7.09
N ARG A 57 12.96 -7.76 5.80
CA ARG A 57 13.37 -8.81 4.87
C ARG A 57 14.57 -8.41 4.00
N GLY A 58 15.12 -7.23 4.21
CA GLY A 58 16.35 -6.77 3.58
C GLY A 58 17.59 -7.37 4.23
N ALA A 59 18.75 -7.09 3.61
CA ALA A 59 20.05 -7.57 4.06
C ALA A 59 20.76 -6.62 5.05
N SER A 60 20.24 -5.42 5.28
CA SER A 60 20.83 -4.38 6.13
C SER A 60 19.88 -3.96 7.26
N THR A 61 20.42 -3.39 8.35
CA THR A 61 19.60 -2.85 9.44
C THR A 61 18.71 -1.70 8.93
N THR A 62 17.44 -1.70 9.29
CA THR A 62 16.48 -0.64 8.96
C THR A 62 16.02 0.09 10.22
N LEU A 63 16.10 1.42 10.20
CA LEU A 63 15.51 2.29 11.23
C LEU A 63 14.17 2.83 10.72
N ILE A 64 13.11 2.70 11.52
CA ILE A 64 11.75 3.13 11.14
C ILE A 64 11.17 4.04 12.23
N GLN A 65 10.62 5.19 11.84
CA GLN A 65 9.76 6.01 12.69
C GLN A 65 8.30 5.73 12.39
N VAL A 66 7.48 5.52 13.42
CA VAL A 66 6.05 5.28 13.29
C VAL A 66 5.26 6.46 13.84
N ARG A 67 4.37 7.02 13.02
CA ARG A 67 3.49 8.14 13.38
C ARG A 67 2.06 7.86 12.97
N VAL A 68 1.10 8.40 13.73
CA VAL A 68 -0.34 8.26 13.41
C VAL A 68 -0.97 9.64 13.30
N PHE A 69 -1.48 9.96 12.12
CA PHE A 69 -2.18 11.22 11.84
C PHE A 69 -3.67 10.99 11.79
N GLY A 70 -4.45 11.93 12.30
CA GLY A 70 -5.89 11.98 12.06
C GLY A 70 -6.12 12.29 10.58
N TRP A 71 -6.99 11.54 9.94
CA TRP A 71 -7.28 11.68 8.52
C TRP A 71 -8.73 12.13 8.34
N GLN A 72 -8.89 13.25 7.66
CA GLN A 72 -10.18 13.82 7.32
C GLN A 72 -10.18 14.20 5.84
N GLN A 73 -11.37 14.29 5.26
CA GLN A 73 -11.54 14.82 3.92
C GLN A 73 -12.33 16.12 4.01
N ARG A 74 -11.67 17.23 3.71
CA ARG A 74 -12.24 18.59 3.80
C ARG A 74 -12.13 19.24 2.44
N ASN A 75 -13.21 19.89 2.00
CA ASN A 75 -13.27 20.57 0.70
C ASN A 75 -12.84 19.67 -0.46
N GLY A 76 -13.21 18.39 -0.43
CA GLY A 76 -12.89 17.43 -1.48
C GLY A 76 -11.44 16.93 -1.52
N SER A 77 -10.63 17.15 -0.48
CA SER A 77 -9.23 16.69 -0.42
C SER A 77 -8.84 16.15 0.95
N ASP A 78 -7.75 15.37 0.99
CA ASP A 78 -7.24 14.80 2.23
C ASP A 78 -6.59 15.87 3.12
N SER A 79 -6.91 15.82 4.41
CA SER A 79 -6.31 16.64 5.46
C SER A 79 -5.78 15.73 6.57
N TYR A 80 -4.50 15.91 6.90
CA TYR A 80 -3.80 15.14 7.93
C TYR A 80 -3.42 16.03 9.10
N GLN A 81 -3.78 15.61 10.31
CA GLN A 81 -3.58 16.42 11.53
C GLN A 81 -2.92 15.60 12.64
N ALA A 82 -2.04 16.24 13.40
CA ALA A 82 -1.52 15.64 14.63
C ALA A 82 -2.67 15.36 15.61
N GLN A 83 -2.58 14.25 16.34
CA GLN A 83 -3.65 13.79 17.22
C GLN A 83 -3.09 12.89 18.34
N GLN A 84 -3.86 12.73 19.42
CA GLN A 84 -3.50 11.90 20.59
C GLN A 84 -4.55 10.80 20.89
N ARG A 85 -5.50 10.59 19.98
CA ARG A 85 -6.55 9.56 20.08
C ARG A 85 -6.01 8.16 19.82
N VAL A 86 -5.04 8.03 18.92
CA VAL A 86 -4.33 6.79 18.62
C VAL A 86 -2.83 7.01 18.72
N ILE A 87 -2.15 6.17 19.49
CA ILE A 87 -0.70 6.27 19.72
C ILE A 87 -0.02 4.97 19.26
N ALA A 88 1.04 5.07 18.47
CA ALA A 88 1.87 3.93 18.10
C ALA A 88 2.98 3.69 19.14
N SER A 89 3.18 2.43 19.52
CA SER A 89 4.21 2.04 20.49
C SER A 89 4.89 0.71 20.10
N PRO A 90 6.23 0.67 20.00
CA PRO A 90 7.15 1.81 20.12
C PRO A 90 7.07 2.74 18.88
N PRO A 91 7.38 4.04 19.04
CA PRO A 91 7.35 5.02 17.95
C PRO A 91 8.58 4.97 17.04
N MET A 92 9.64 4.26 17.44
CA MET A 92 10.84 4.04 16.63
C MET A 92 11.27 2.58 16.73
N LEU A 93 11.64 2.00 15.59
CA LEU A 93 12.09 0.63 15.44
C LEU A 93 13.51 0.62 14.91
N ARG A 94 14.36 -0.25 15.45
CA ARG A 94 15.58 -0.72 14.80
C ARG A 94 15.38 -2.19 14.50
N LEU A 95 15.40 -2.53 13.22
CA LEU A 95 15.16 -3.87 12.73
C LEU A 95 16.43 -4.39 12.06
N GLU A 96 17.08 -5.34 12.70
CA GLU A 96 18.15 -6.11 12.08
C GLU A 96 17.60 -7.01 10.94
N PRO A 97 18.44 -7.50 10.02
CA PRO A 97 17.98 -8.39 8.95
C PRO A 97 17.20 -9.60 9.49
N GLY A 98 16.01 -9.85 8.94
CA GLY A 98 15.08 -10.88 9.38
C GLY A 98 14.30 -10.56 10.67
N GLN A 99 14.59 -9.45 11.34
CA GLN A 99 13.92 -9.09 12.59
C GLN A 99 12.49 -8.63 12.34
N LYS A 100 11.58 -9.18 13.14
CA LYS A 100 10.17 -8.82 13.17
C LYS A 100 9.81 -8.15 14.49
N GLN A 101 9.13 -7.01 14.42
CA GLN A 101 8.71 -6.23 15.57
C GLN A 101 7.22 -5.91 15.50
N MET A 102 6.55 -6.00 16.65
CA MET A 102 5.15 -5.58 16.79
C MET A 102 5.07 -4.12 17.25
N VAL A 103 4.31 -3.33 16.52
CA VAL A 103 3.85 -1.99 16.90
C VAL A 103 2.41 -2.09 17.40
N ARG A 104 2.17 -1.65 18.63
CA ARG A 104 0.83 -1.54 19.22
C ARG A 104 0.23 -0.19 18.84
N LEU A 105 -0.97 -0.21 18.27
CA LEU A 105 -1.76 0.98 17.94
C LEU A 105 -2.77 1.18 19.05
N LEU A 106 -2.41 1.95 20.08
CA LEU A 106 -3.21 2.13 21.29
C LEU A 106 -4.35 3.12 21.02
N LYS A 107 -5.60 2.68 21.23
CA LYS A 107 -6.79 3.55 21.21
C LYS A 107 -6.91 4.23 22.56
N HIS A 108 -6.41 5.46 22.64
CA HIS A 108 -6.40 6.25 23.87
C HIS A 108 -7.72 6.98 24.10
N GLN A 109 -8.35 7.49 23.03
CA GLN A 109 -9.67 8.11 23.08
C GLN A 109 -10.60 7.39 22.09
N PRO A 110 -11.66 6.70 22.56
CA PRO A 110 -12.59 6.02 21.66
C PRO A 110 -13.45 7.04 20.88
N PRO A 111 -13.84 6.73 19.64
CA PRO A 111 -14.89 7.47 18.93
C PRO A 111 -16.23 7.44 19.69
N ARG A 112 -17.15 8.35 19.35
CA ARG A 112 -18.51 8.28 19.91
C ARG A 112 -19.24 7.04 19.38
N ALA A 113 -20.30 6.64 20.06
CA ALA A 113 -21.13 5.55 19.60
C ALA A 113 -21.68 5.83 18.19
N GLY A 114 -21.62 4.84 17.29
CA GLY A 114 -22.02 4.96 15.90
C GLY A 114 -21.00 5.65 14.98
N GLU A 115 -19.86 6.14 15.50
CA GLU A 115 -18.86 6.84 14.69
C GLU A 115 -17.69 5.92 14.27
N GLU A 116 -17.27 6.07 13.02
CA GLU A 116 -15.97 5.64 12.51
C GLU A 116 -15.00 6.84 12.52
N GLN A 117 -13.76 6.65 12.99
CA GLN A 117 -12.68 7.61 12.84
C GLN A 117 -11.56 7.04 11.97
N ALA A 118 -11.07 7.86 11.05
CA ALA A 118 -10.00 7.51 10.12
C ALA A 118 -8.66 8.12 10.52
N PHE A 119 -7.59 7.35 10.31
CA PHE A 119 -6.21 7.74 10.57
C PHE A 119 -5.30 7.25 9.45
N ARG A 120 -4.10 7.84 9.36
CA ARG A 120 -2.98 7.31 8.56
C ARG A 120 -1.81 6.97 9.46
N ILE A 121 -1.35 5.74 9.34
CA ILE A 121 -0.09 5.29 9.95
C ILE A 121 1.01 5.54 8.93
N LEU A 122 1.99 6.36 9.29
CA LEU A 122 3.18 6.57 8.50
C LEU A 122 4.34 5.79 9.13
N LEU A 123 4.99 4.95 8.32
CA LEU A 123 6.23 4.27 8.65
C LEU A 123 7.32 4.87 7.77
N ASP A 124 8.14 5.71 8.36
CA ASP A 124 9.23 6.41 7.69
C ASP A 124 10.54 5.66 7.92
N GLU A 125 11.18 5.17 6.86
CA GLU A 125 12.56 4.71 6.97
C GLU A 125 13.48 5.91 7.24
N ILE A 126 14.41 5.78 8.17
CA ILE A 126 15.40 6.80 8.50
C ILE A 126 16.70 6.44 7.79
N PRO A 127 17.31 7.36 7.03
CA PRO A 127 18.58 7.10 6.37
C PRO A 127 19.67 6.79 7.39
N THR A 128 20.34 5.66 7.23
CA THR A 128 21.60 5.38 7.93
C THR A 128 22.76 5.74 7.02
N PRO A 129 23.76 6.51 7.48
CA PRO A 129 24.96 6.77 6.70
C PRO A 129 25.64 5.44 6.33
N HIS A 130 25.90 5.22 5.04
CA HIS A 130 26.77 4.13 4.62
C HIS A 130 28.19 4.45 5.09
N LEU A 131 28.79 3.54 5.86
CA LEU A 131 30.14 3.69 6.39
C LEU A 131 31.23 3.34 5.36
N ASP A 132 30.85 2.90 4.15
CA ASP A 132 31.82 2.44 3.16
C ASP A 132 32.13 3.53 2.11
N PRO A 133 33.34 4.13 2.13
CA PRO A 133 33.73 5.19 1.21
C PRO A 133 33.97 4.70 -0.23
N ALA A 134 33.86 3.40 -0.53
CA ALA A 134 34.06 2.82 -1.85
C ALA A 134 32.85 2.97 -2.83
N ASP A 135 31.65 3.27 -2.32
CA ASP A 135 30.41 3.34 -3.12
C ASP A 135 30.11 4.71 -3.76
N LYS A 136 31.15 5.56 -3.90
CA LYS A 136 30.98 6.98 -4.26
C LYS A 136 30.62 7.27 -5.72
N ASN A 137 30.67 6.30 -6.63
CA ASN A 137 30.33 6.54 -8.03
C ASN A 137 29.04 5.82 -8.42
N HIS A 138 27.93 6.56 -8.31
CA HIS A 138 26.57 6.25 -8.82
C HIS A 138 25.68 5.33 -7.97
N SER A 139 25.70 5.44 -6.64
CA SER A 139 24.67 4.82 -5.79
C SER A 139 23.46 5.75 -5.61
N VAL A 140 22.26 5.28 -5.99
CA VAL A 140 20.98 5.95 -5.68
C VAL A 140 20.43 5.32 -4.42
N ASN A 141 20.30 6.11 -3.35
CA ASN A 141 19.70 5.65 -2.10
C ASN A 141 18.22 6.06 -2.04
N PHE A 142 17.33 5.06 -1.88
CA PHE A 142 15.90 5.28 -1.75
C PHE A 142 15.50 5.27 -0.28
N GLN A 143 14.80 6.32 0.16
CA GLN A 143 14.18 6.37 1.49
C GLN A 143 12.69 6.12 1.35
N MET A 144 12.19 5.05 1.97
CA MET A 144 10.80 4.66 1.85
C MET A 144 9.92 5.30 2.93
N ARG A 145 8.71 5.70 2.54
CA ARG A 145 7.61 6.05 3.44
C ARG A 145 6.42 5.17 3.10
N TYR A 146 5.98 4.34 4.05
CA TYR A 146 4.77 3.55 3.92
C TYR A 146 3.60 4.28 4.59
N SER A 147 2.46 4.38 3.91
CA SER A 147 1.25 5.03 4.42
C SER A 147 0.09 4.04 4.43
N LEU A 148 -0.34 3.63 5.62
CA LEU A 148 -1.44 2.70 5.81
C LEU A 148 -2.68 3.41 6.33
N PRO A 149 -3.88 3.05 5.88
CA PRO A 149 -5.10 3.47 6.54
C PRO A 149 -5.23 2.79 7.91
N LEU A 150 -5.96 3.43 8.81
CA LEU A 150 -6.39 2.84 10.07
C LEU A 150 -7.79 3.36 10.39
N PHE A 151 -8.73 2.46 10.63
CA PHE A 151 -10.10 2.80 11.02
C PHE A 151 -10.38 2.34 12.44
N VAL A 152 -10.96 3.23 13.24
CA VAL A 152 -11.28 3.00 14.64
C VAL A 152 -12.77 3.20 14.83
N TYR A 153 -13.43 2.22 15.45
CA TYR A 153 -14.87 2.21 15.64
C TYR A 153 -15.27 2.48 17.08
N GLY A 154 -16.28 3.33 17.27
CA GLY A 154 -17.00 3.48 18.53
C GLY A 154 -18.00 2.35 18.77
N GLU A 155 -18.62 2.32 19.94
CA GLU A 155 -19.68 1.35 20.23
C GLU A 155 -20.82 1.44 19.21
N ARG A 156 -21.48 0.32 18.89
CA ARG A 156 -22.54 0.27 17.86
C ARG A 156 -22.09 0.66 16.44
N ALA A 157 -20.79 0.85 16.22
CA ALA A 157 -20.16 0.92 14.92
C ALA A 157 -19.21 -0.26 14.73
N ALA A 158 -19.04 -0.68 13.49
CA ALA A 158 -18.12 -1.73 13.07
C ALA A 158 -17.86 -1.58 11.58
N ALA A 159 -16.82 -2.25 11.08
CA ALA A 159 -16.47 -2.22 9.65
C ALA A 159 -17.61 -2.71 8.73
N ASP A 160 -18.53 -3.51 9.28
CA ASP A 160 -19.71 -4.11 8.64
C ASP A 160 -21.04 -3.50 9.10
N ALA A 161 -21.04 -2.47 9.95
CA ALA A 161 -22.25 -1.88 10.56
C ALA A 161 -23.18 -1.12 9.57
N GLY A 162 -23.01 -1.31 8.27
CA GLY A 162 -23.76 -0.67 7.20
C GLY A 162 -22.94 -0.56 5.93
N ASP A 163 -23.50 0.06 4.90
CA ASP A 163 -22.82 0.27 3.62
C ASP A 163 -22.47 1.74 3.39
N PRO A 164 -21.38 2.04 2.65
CA PRO A 164 -21.17 3.37 2.12
C PRO A 164 -22.34 3.80 1.23
N LEU A 165 -22.85 5.00 1.46
CA LEU A 165 -23.96 5.58 0.69
C LEU A 165 -23.38 6.62 -0.26
N LEU A 166 -22.96 6.15 -1.43
CA LEU A 166 -22.22 6.98 -2.39
C LEU A 166 -23.14 7.71 -3.35
N SER A 167 -22.79 8.97 -3.63
CA SER A 167 -23.29 9.74 -4.76
C SER A 167 -22.12 10.42 -5.46
N TRP A 168 -22.32 10.85 -6.70
CA TRP A 168 -21.26 11.49 -7.47
C TRP A 168 -21.81 12.65 -8.30
N ARG A 169 -20.91 13.56 -8.68
CA ARG A 169 -21.16 14.63 -9.63
C ARG A 169 -19.86 15.09 -10.27
N VAL A 170 -19.99 15.83 -11.36
CA VAL A 170 -18.88 16.61 -11.92
C VAL A 170 -18.94 18.03 -11.40
N VAL A 171 -17.78 18.56 -11.05
CA VAL A 171 -17.63 19.92 -10.52
C VAL A 171 -16.58 20.64 -11.35
N GLU A 172 -16.84 21.87 -11.72
CA GLU A 172 -15.84 22.75 -12.33
C GLU A 172 -15.42 23.81 -11.32
N GLU A 173 -14.13 23.92 -11.07
CA GLU A 173 -13.55 24.88 -10.12
C GLU A 173 -12.19 25.34 -10.63
N GLY A 174 -11.97 26.65 -10.70
CA GLY A 174 -10.69 27.21 -11.16
C GLY A 174 -10.31 26.83 -12.59
N GLY A 175 -11.28 26.57 -13.47
CA GLY A 175 -11.05 26.11 -14.84
C GLY A 175 -10.63 24.63 -14.95
N GLN A 176 -10.70 23.88 -13.86
CA GLN A 176 -10.45 22.44 -13.83
C GLN A 176 -11.75 21.68 -13.56
N THR A 177 -11.90 20.52 -14.21
CA THR A 177 -13.03 19.61 -14.02
C THR A 177 -12.64 18.51 -13.04
N PHE A 178 -13.51 18.23 -12.08
CA PHE A 178 -13.32 17.24 -11.03
C PHE A 178 -14.47 16.24 -11.00
N LEU A 179 -14.12 14.97 -10.79
CA LEU A 179 -15.06 13.97 -10.29
C LEU A 179 -15.16 14.12 -8.78
N GLU A 180 -16.32 14.52 -8.26
CA GLU A 180 -16.59 14.50 -6.83
C GLU A 180 -17.45 13.28 -6.48
N VAL A 181 -16.99 12.50 -5.50
CA VAL A 181 -17.77 11.43 -4.87
C VAL A 181 -18.03 11.81 -3.42
N SER A 182 -19.29 11.70 -2.99
CA SER A 182 -19.72 11.95 -1.63
C SER A 182 -20.19 10.64 -0.99
N ASN A 183 -19.90 10.45 0.29
CA ASN A 183 -20.33 9.30 1.07
C ASN A 183 -21.17 9.80 2.26
N GLN A 184 -22.47 9.52 2.24
CA GLN A 184 -23.38 9.82 3.34
C GLN A 184 -23.53 8.63 4.31
N GLY A 185 -22.84 7.52 4.05
CA GLY A 185 -22.88 6.31 4.85
C GLY A 185 -22.04 6.41 6.12
N PRO A 186 -22.28 5.50 7.09
CA PRO A 186 -21.63 5.52 8.40
C PRO A 186 -20.17 5.02 8.39
N VAL A 187 -19.71 4.50 7.25
CA VAL A 187 -18.39 3.86 7.07
C VAL A 187 -17.75 4.32 5.78
N HIS A 188 -16.42 4.37 5.74
CA HIS A 188 -15.68 4.73 4.54
C HIS A 188 -15.94 3.78 3.36
N ALA A 189 -15.79 4.28 2.14
CA ALA A 189 -15.65 3.48 0.93
C ALA A 189 -14.18 3.38 0.53
N ARG A 190 -13.74 2.18 0.14
CA ARG A 190 -12.47 1.96 -0.54
C ARG A 190 -12.76 1.62 -2.00
N LEU A 191 -12.44 2.56 -2.89
CA LEU A 191 -12.79 2.50 -4.30
C LEU A 191 -11.60 1.99 -5.10
N SER A 192 -11.82 0.98 -5.93
CA SER A 192 -10.87 0.49 -6.93
C SER A 192 -11.57 0.29 -8.27
N GLN A 193 -10.79 0.00 -9.33
CA GLN A 193 -11.32 -0.37 -10.67
C GLN A 193 -12.39 0.63 -11.15
N ALA A 194 -11.99 1.88 -11.30
CA ALA A 194 -12.89 2.99 -11.58
C ALA A 194 -13.15 3.13 -13.08
N HIS A 195 -14.43 3.21 -13.46
CA HIS A 195 -14.89 3.40 -14.84
C HIS A 195 -15.95 4.49 -14.92
N LEU A 196 -15.90 5.28 -15.98
CA LEU A 196 -16.93 6.22 -16.37
C LEU A 196 -17.43 5.83 -17.76
N ASP A 197 -18.59 5.17 -17.82
CA ASP A 197 -19.05 4.38 -18.96
C ASP A 197 -17.95 3.42 -19.49
N ARG A 198 -17.50 3.64 -20.74
CA ARG A 198 -16.42 2.89 -21.39
C ARG A 198 -15.04 3.46 -21.08
N GLN A 199 -14.95 4.66 -20.50
CA GLN A 199 -13.67 5.27 -20.14
C GLN A 199 -13.18 4.66 -18.83
N ARG A 200 -12.04 3.96 -18.91
CA ARG A 200 -11.34 3.48 -17.74
C ARG A 200 -10.60 4.65 -17.05
N LEU A 201 -10.88 4.85 -15.77
CA LEU A 201 -10.21 5.86 -14.94
C LEU A 201 -9.03 5.26 -14.15
N SER A 202 -9.16 4.02 -13.65
CA SER A 202 -8.08 3.29 -12.94
C SER A 202 -8.36 1.78 -12.91
N ASP A 203 -7.31 0.95 -13.03
CA ASP A 203 -7.39 -0.51 -12.80
C ASP A 203 -7.13 -0.91 -11.33
N GLY A 204 -6.56 0.00 -10.54
CA GLY A 204 -6.12 -0.27 -9.16
C GLY A 204 -6.95 0.48 -8.12
N LEU A 205 -6.36 0.70 -6.94
CA LEU A 205 -6.92 1.61 -5.94
C LEU A 205 -7.13 2.99 -6.56
N PHE A 206 -8.37 3.45 -6.55
CA PHE A 206 -8.75 4.78 -7.01
C PHE A 206 -8.69 5.78 -5.85
N GLY A 207 -9.11 5.35 -4.67
CA GLY A 207 -8.95 6.12 -3.44
C GLY A 207 -10.00 5.74 -2.39
N TYR A 208 -10.18 6.63 -1.43
CA TYR A 208 -11.10 6.44 -0.33
C TYR A 208 -12.07 7.63 -0.26
N VAL A 209 -13.30 7.35 0.18
CA VAL A 209 -14.26 8.39 0.57
C VAL A 209 -14.70 8.09 1.99
N LEU A 210 -14.24 8.90 2.95
CA LEU A 210 -14.50 8.69 4.37
C LEU A 210 -16.00 8.78 4.69
N ALA A 211 -16.41 8.22 5.83
CA ALA A 211 -17.78 8.36 6.32
C ALA A 211 -18.16 9.85 6.42
N HIS A 212 -19.35 10.20 5.94
CA HIS A 212 -19.90 11.56 5.94
C HIS A 212 -19.01 12.62 5.29
N ALA A 213 -18.22 12.25 4.27
CA ALA A 213 -17.28 13.14 3.60
C ALA A 213 -17.41 13.10 2.07
N SER A 214 -16.67 13.97 1.41
CA SER A 214 -16.51 13.96 -0.05
C SER A 214 -15.05 14.07 -0.45
N TYR A 215 -14.72 13.49 -1.60
CA TYR A 215 -13.39 13.56 -2.20
C TYR A 215 -13.49 13.86 -3.69
N ARG A 216 -12.50 14.61 -4.21
CA ARG A 216 -12.42 15.04 -5.60
C ARG A 216 -11.17 14.49 -6.26
N TRP A 217 -11.34 13.96 -7.47
CA TRP A 217 -10.23 13.62 -8.36
C TRP A 217 -10.28 14.51 -9.60
N PRO A 218 -9.14 15.02 -10.09
CA PRO A 218 -9.10 15.73 -11.36
C PRO A 218 -9.55 14.78 -12.47
N LEU A 219 -10.42 15.27 -13.33
CA LEU A 219 -10.99 14.48 -14.41
C LEU A 219 -10.55 15.05 -15.75
N LYS A 220 -9.97 14.18 -16.59
CA LYS A 220 -9.52 14.55 -17.93
C LYS A 220 -10.60 14.20 -18.95
N GLY A 221 -10.94 15.16 -19.80
CA GLY A 221 -11.92 15.01 -20.88
C GLY A 221 -13.31 15.56 -20.52
N ASN A 222 -14.18 15.63 -21.52
CA ASN A 222 -15.54 16.10 -21.35
C ASN A 222 -16.42 14.98 -20.78
N VAL A 223 -17.08 15.25 -19.65
CA VAL A 223 -18.12 14.36 -19.11
C VAL A 223 -19.46 14.76 -19.69
N GLY A 224 -20.12 13.81 -20.35
CA GLY A 224 -21.48 13.99 -20.85
C GLY A 224 -22.53 13.94 -19.73
N ARG A 225 -23.74 14.46 -20.00
CA ARG A 225 -24.88 14.18 -19.12
C ARG A 225 -25.30 12.73 -19.24
N GLY A 226 -25.61 12.08 -18.12
CA GLY A 226 -26.14 10.70 -18.09
C GLY A 226 -25.10 9.59 -18.16
N GLN A 227 -23.80 9.91 -18.06
CA GLN A 227 -22.77 8.88 -17.92
C GLN A 227 -22.94 8.09 -16.64
N GLN A 228 -22.53 6.83 -16.65
CA GLN A 228 -22.56 5.95 -15.50
C GLN A 228 -21.17 5.84 -14.88
N LEU A 229 -21.06 6.12 -13.58
CA LEU A 229 -19.85 5.89 -12.82
C LEU A 229 -19.91 4.53 -12.14
N GLU A 230 -18.84 3.74 -12.27
CA GLU A 230 -18.68 2.44 -11.65
C GLU A 230 -17.37 2.37 -10.86
N PHE A 231 -17.44 1.74 -9.69
CA PHE A 231 -16.31 1.39 -8.84
C PHE A 231 -16.45 -0.04 -8.36
N ARG A 232 -15.35 -0.68 -8.00
CA ARG A 232 -15.35 -1.79 -7.05
C ARG A 232 -15.21 -1.24 -5.62
N LEU A 233 -16.09 -1.67 -4.71
CA LEU A 233 -15.98 -1.41 -3.27
C LEU A 233 -15.17 -2.53 -2.64
N ASP A 234 -13.86 -2.31 -2.47
CA ASP A 234 -12.94 -3.35 -1.98
C ASP A 234 -13.34 -3.85 -0.59
N ASN A 235 -13.80 -2.95 0.28
CA ASN A 235 -14.23 -3.28 1.64
C ASN A 235 -15.60 -3.98 1.71
N ARG A 236 -16.26 -4.19 0.56
CA ARG A 236 -17.54 -4.92 0.42
C ARG A 236 -17.47 -6.06 -0.60
N ASP A 237 -16.34 -6.21 -1.28
CA ASP A 237 -16.13 -7.17 -2.36
C ASP A 237 -17.25 -7.16 -3.43
N ARG A 238 -17.77 -5.97 -3.76
CA ARG A 238 -18.88 -5.82 -4.72
C ARG A 238 -18.72 -4.58 -5.59
N PRO A 239 -19.28 -4.56 -6.81
CA PRO A 239 -19.34 -3.33 -7.60
C PRO A 239 -20.35 -2.33 -7.01
N TRP A 240 -20.10 -1.06 -7.29
CA TRP A 240 -21.03 0.04 -7.09
C TRP A 240 -21.20 0.76 -8.43
N ARG A 241 -22.46 1.07 -8.78
CA ARG A 241 -22.81 1.76 -10.02
C ARG A 241 -23.76 2.90 -9.73
N SER A 242 -23.47 4.06 -10.32
CA SER A 242 -24.37 5.20 -10.19
C SER A 242 -25.72 4.92 -10.86
N GLY A 243 -26.80 5.37 -10.23
CA GLY A 243 -28.16 5.24 -10.75
C GLY A 243 -28.86 3.92 -10.42
N GLN A 244 -28.16 2.91 -9.89
CA GLN A 244 -28.82 1.78 -9.25
C GLN A 244 -29.20 2.19 -7.81
N GLN A 245 -30.49 2.21 -7.50
CA GLN A 245 -30.96 2.29 -6.13
C GLN A 245 -30.37 1.10 -5.37
N GLN A 246 -29.51 1.38 -4.38
CA GLN A 246 -29.08 0.39 -3.41
C GLN A 246 -30.34 -0.06 -2.67
N ALA A 247 -30.87 -1.24 -3.02
CA ALA A 247 -32.00 -1.83 -2.33
C ALA A 247 -31.63 -2.01 -0.85
N ARG A 248 -32.51 -1.48 0.01
CA ARG A 248 -32.38 -1.52 1.47
C ARG A 248 -32.58 -2.94 2.01
#